data_AF-B0CAR3-F1
#
_entry.id   AF-B0CAR3-F1
#
_cell.length_a   1.000
_cell.length_b   1.000
_cell.length_c   1.000
_cell.angle_alpha   90.00
_cell.angle_beta   90.00
_cell.angle_gamma   90.00
#
_symmetry.space_group_name_H-M   'P 1'
#
loop_
_entity.id
_entity.type
_entity.pdbx_description
1 polymer ?
#
loop_
_entity_poly.entity_id
_entity_poly.type
_entity_poly.pdbx_seq_one_letter_code
_entity_poly.pdbx_strand_id
1 'polypeptide(L)'
;MSDKLAYIQRIETQISDVKATLAQLKSDRDRILEQAQHEEIEQLEQHLADAQLKLTDIANAADEAWQEITQAIDEAIKGLQTRVQNLLNR
;
A
#
# COMPACT_ATOMS: atom_id res chain seq x y z
N MET A 1 -4.30 11.74 21.91
CA MET A 1 -4.43 11.41 20.48
C MET A 1 -5.49 10.32 20.39
N SER A 2 -6.45 10.38 19.46
CA SER A 2 -7.45 9.31 19.30
C SER A 2 -6.79 8.08 18.66
N ASP A 3 -7.18 6.86 19.06
CA ASP A 3 -6.67 5.60 18.49
C ASP A 3 -6.81 5.57 16.96
N LYS A 4 -7.87 6.21 16.45
CA LYS A 4 -8.13 6.43 15.02
C LYS A 4 -7.02 7.23 14.33
N LEU A 5 -6.57 8.31 14.96
CA LEU A 5 -5.50 9.17 14.43
C LEU A 5 -4.15 8.45 14.42
N ALA A 6 -3.85 7.69 15.48
CA ALA A 6 -2.61 6.91 15.56
C ALA A 6 -2.57 5.79 14.51
N TYR A 7 -3.71 5.13 14.27
CA TYR A 7 -3.83 4.13 13.21
C TYR A 7 -3.64 4.74 11.81
N ILE A 8 -4.31 5.87 11.52
CA ILE A 8 -4.17 6.56 10.23
C ILE A 8 -2.69 6.89 9.97
N GLN A 9 -1.99 7.49 10.94
CA GLN A 9 -0.57 7.83 10.79
C GLN A 9 0.33 6.61 10.56
N ARG A 10 0.05 5.50 11.25
CA ARG A 10 0.77 4.24 11.04
C ARG A 10 0.57 3.74 9.61
N ILE A 11 -0.67 3.73 9.13
CA ILE A 11 -0.99 3.28 7.78
C ILE A 11 -0.35 4.20 6.73
N GLU A 12 -0.42 5.52 6.90
CA GLU A 12 0.23 6.49 6.01
C GLU A 12 1.73 6.21 5.89
N THR A 13 2.38 5.89 7.02
CA THR A 13 3.80 5.50 7.04
C THR A 13 4.03 4.23 6.23
N GLN A 14 3.25 3.18 6.46
CA GLN A 14 3.39 1.92 5.70
C GLN A 14 3.15 2.10 4.21
N ILE A 15 2.17 2.92 3.82
CA ILE A 15 1.92 3.26 2.42
C ILE A 15 3.12 4.02 1.83
N SER A 16 3.69 4.97 2.57
CA SER A 16 4.86 5.71 2.14
C SER A 16 6.07 4.79 1.90
N ASP A 17 6.32 3.83 2.78
CA ASP A 17 7.41 2.85 2.65
C ASP A 17 7.23 1.97 1.40
N VAL A 18 6.00 1.50 1.16
CA VAL A 18 5.69 0.71 -0.04
C VAL A 18 5.85 1.56 -1.30
N LYS A 19 5.43 2.83 -1.30
CA LYS A 19 5.64 3.76 -2.43
C LYS A 19 7.11 3.97 -2.74
N ALA A 20 7.94 4.19 -1.72
CA ALA A 20 9.37 4.41 -1.90
C ALA A 20 10.03 3.17 -2.53
N THR A 21 9.66 1.98 -2.05
CA THR A 21 10.18 0.72 -2.57
C THR A 21 9.74 0.45 -4.00
N LEU A 22 8.49 0.76 -4.33
CA LEU A 22 7.95 0.62 -5.67
C LEU A 22 8.61 1.59 -6.66
N ALA A 23 8.93 2.82 -6.22
CA ALA A 23 9.70 3.77 -7.02
C ALA A 23 11.12 3.26 -7.32
N GLN A 24 11.76 2.59 -6.35
CA GLN A 24 13.05 1.95 -6.55
C GLN A 24 12.95 0.82 -7.59
N LEU A 25 11.98 -0.08 -7.44
CA LEU A 25 11.75 -1.17 -8.41
C LEU A 25 11.48 -0.65 -9.82
N LYS A 26 10.74 0.46 -9.97
CA LYS A 26 10.55 1.14 -11.25
C LYS A 26 11.85 1.62 -11.86
N SER A 27 12.70 2.28 -11.06
CA SER A 27 14.01 2.74 -11.50
C SER A 27 14.91 1.58 -11.93
N ASP A 28 14.89 0.47 -11.20
CA ASP A 28 15.68 -0.72 -11.51
C ASP A 28 15.15 -1.44 -12.77
N ARG A 29 13.83 -1.45 -12.99
CA ARG A 29 13.19 -1.93 -14.23
C ARG A 29 13.46 -1.01 -15.41
N ASP A 30 13.41 0.31 -15.26
CA ASP A 30 13.74 1.23 -16.38
C ASP A 30 15.19 1.02 -16.85
N ARG A 31 16.05 0.50 -15.96
CA ARG A 31 17.40 0.04 -16.28
C ARG A 31 17.45 -1.37 -16.90
N ILE A 32 16.46 -2.22 -16.63
CA ILE A 32 16.34 -3.63 -17.08
C ILE A 32 14.94 -3.84 -17.70
N LEU A 33 14.83 -3.72 -19.03
CA LEU A 33 13.58 -3.77 -19.81
C LEU A 33 12.85 -5.15 -19.74
N GLU A 34 12.28 -5.51 -18.59
CA GLU A 34 11.44 -6.69 -18.41
C GLU A 34 9.94 -6.31 -18.42
N GLN A 35 9.18 -6.89 -19.36
CA GLN A 35 7.73 -6.68 -19.48
C GLN A 35 6.94 -7.26 -18.29
N ALA A 36 7.35 -8.41 -17.74
CA ALA A 36 6.65 -9.05 -16.63
C ALA A 36 6.70 -8.22 -15.33
N GLN A 37 7.85 -7.58 -15.04
CA GLN A 37 7.98 -6.68 -13.91
C GLN A 37 7.11 -5.41 -14.07
N HIS A 38 6.90 -4.97 -15.31
CA HIS A 38 6.09 -3.78 -15.57
C HIS A 38 4.62 -3.99 -15.18
N GLU A 39 4.01 -5.10 -15.60
CA GLU A 39 2.63 -5.45 -15.26
C GLU A 39 2.46 -5.66 -13.75
N GLU A 40 3.40 -6.35 -13.09
CA GLU A 40 3.37 -6.54 -11.64
C GLU A 40 3.47 -5.19 -10.88
N ILE A 41 4.30 -4.26 -11.36
CA ILE A 41 4.41 -2.92 -10.78
C ILE A 41 3.13 -2.11 -10.97
N GLU A 42 2.51 -2.11 -12.15
CA GLU A 42 1.26 -1.38 -12.40
C GLU A 42 0.12 -1.88 -11.49
N GLN A 43 0.01 -3.20 -11.30
CA GLN A 43 -0.96 -3.78 -10.37
C GLN A 43 -0.74 -3.32 -8.93
N LEU A 44 0.53 -3.22 -8.51
CA LEU A 44 0.87 -2.73 -7.17
C LEU A 44 0.51 -1.26 -6.97
N GLU A 45 0.67 -0.42 -8.00
CA GLU A 45 0.24 0.98 -7.93
C GLU A 45 -1.26 1.13 -7.80
N GLN A 46 -2.02 0.35 -8.56
CA GLN A 46 -3.48 0.35 -8.50
C GLN A 46 -3.95 -0.03 -7.08
N HIS A 47 -3.42 -1.12 -6.53
CA HIS A 47 -3.76 -1.56 -5.18
C HIS A 47 -3.36 -0.54 -4.10
N LEU A 48 -2.27 0.19 -4.32
CA LEU A 48 -1.82 1.21 -3.39
C LEU A 48 -2.72 2.45 -3.45
N ALA A 49 -3.19 2.85 -4.63
CA ALA A 49 -4.19 3.90 -4.79
C ALA A 49 -5.51 3.52 -4.10
N ASP A 50 -5.97 2.27 -4.25
CA ASP A 50 -7.16 1.76 -3.58
C ASP A 50 -7.02 1.79 -2.05
N ALA A 51 -5.85 1.41 -1.52
CA ALA A 51 -5.57 1.48 -0.08
C ALA A 51 -5.59 2.92 0.45
N GLN A 52 -5.09 3.89 -0.33
CA GLN A 52 -5.14 5.32 0.04
C GLN A 52 -6.56 5.88 0.03
N LEU A 53 -7.39 5.47 -0.93
CA LEU A 53 -8.81 5.84 -0.97
C LEU A 53 -9.54 5.30 0.26
N LYS A 54 -9.36 4.01 0.57
CA LYS A 54 -9.95 3.41 1.77
C LYS A 54 -9.48 4.07 3.06
N LEU A 55 -8.23 4.50 3.14
CA LEU A 55 -7.72 5.24 4.31
C LEU A 55 -8.41 6.59 4.48
N THR A 56 -8.74 7.25 3.37
CA THR A 56 -9.50 8.50 3.37
C THR A 56 -10.95 8.26 3.82
N ASP A 57 -11.56 7.16 3.36
CA ASP A 57 -12.90 6.75 3.78
C ASP A 57 -12.94 6.46 5.29
N ILE A 58 -11.90 5.82 5.81
CA ILE A 58 -11.72 5.59 7.24
C ILE A 58 -11.75 6.89 8.04
N ALA A 59 -11.05 7.93 7.59
CA ALA A 59 -11.01 9.21 8.28
C ALA A 59 -12.43 9.80 8.48
N ASN A 60 -13.32 9.53 7.52
CA ASN A 60 -14.71 10.01 7.49
C ASN A 60 -15.73 9.01 8.06
N ALA A 61 -15.35 7.75 8.31
CA ALA A 61 -16.24 6.70 8.78
C ALA A 61 -16.67 6.87 10.25
N ALA A 62 -17.91 6.45 10.56
CA ALA A 62 -18.43 6.31 11.92
C ALA A 62 -17.74 5.15 12.67
N ASP A 63 -17.75 5.18 14.01
CA ASP A 63 -16.99 4.24 14.86
C ASP A 63 -17.36 2.77 14.66
N GLU A 64 -18.59 2.45 14.23
CA GLU A 64 -19.02 1.08 13.94
C GLU A 64 -18.40 0.55 12.63
N ALA A 65 -18.24 1.40 11.62
CA ALA A 65 -17.60 1.04 10.35
C ALA A 65 -16.06 1.06 10.45
N TRP A 66 -15.50 1.70 11.48
CA TRP A 66 -14.06 1.80 11.69
C TRP A 66 -13.36 0.44 11.77
N GLN A 67 -13.90 -0.51 12.52
CA GLN A 67 -13.26 -1.83 12.69
C GLN A 67 -13.21 -2.66 11.41
N GLU A 68 -14.29 -2.68 10.63
CA GLU A 68 -14.32 -3.45 9.39
C GLU A 68 -13.36 -2.88 8.34
N ILE A 69 -13.31 -1.54 8.22
CA ILE A 69 -12.46 -0.90 7.23
C ILE A 69 -10.98 -0.98 7.63
N THR A 70 -10.64 -0.85 8.92
CA THR A 70 -9.24 -1.02 9.38
C THR A 70 -8.71 -2.42 9.08
N GLN A 71 -9.52 -3.46 9.31
CA GLN A 71 -9.11 -4.83 9.00
C GLN A 71 -8.85 -5.03 7.50
N ALA A 72 -9.71 -4.47 6.64
CA ALA A 72 -9.52 -4.53 5.19
C ALA A 72 -8.26 -3.79 4.71
N ILE A 73 -7.90 -2.67 5.36
CA ILE A 73 -6.67 -1.92 5.04
C ILE A 73 -5.42 -2.67 5.49
N ASP A 74 -5.44 -3.26 6.68
CA ASP A 74 -4.31 -4.05 7.19
C ASP A 74 -4.00 -5.23 6.27
N GLU A 75 -5.02 -5.93 5.79
CA GLU A 75 -4.88 -7.04 4.84
C GLU A 75 -4.31 -6.55 3.50
N ALA A 76 -4.83 -5.44 2.97
CA ALA A 76 -4.35 -4.86 1.71
C ALA A 76 -2.87 -4.46 1.80
N ILE A 77 -2.47 -3.79 2.87
CA ILE A 77 -1.08 -3.33 3.07
C ILE A 77 -0.14 -4.51 3.27
N LYS A 78 -0.53 -5.51 4.07
CA LYS A 78 0.28 -6.72 4.24
C LYS A 78 0.49 -7.47 2.92
N GLY A 79 -0.55 -7.53 2.09
CA GLY A 79 -0.46 -8.09 0.74
C GLY A 79 0.51 -7.32 -0.15
N LEU A 80 0.41 -5.99 -0.16
CA LEU A 80 1.32 -5.10 -0.90
C LEU A 80 2.78 -5.29 -0.45
N GLN A 81 3.03 -5.26 0.85
CA GLN A 81 4.38 -5.46 1.41
C GLN A 81 4.98 -6.80 0.99
N THR A 82 4.20 -7.88 1.07
CA THR A 82 4.67 -9.22 0.68
C THR A 82 5.05 -9.27 -0.80
N ARG A 83 4.22 -8.70 -1.68
CA ARG A 83 4.47 -8.70 -3.13
C ARG A 83 5.70 -7.87 -3.49
N VAL A 84 5.83 -6.67 -2.92
CA VAL A 84 7.00 -5.82 -3.12
C VAL A 84 8.28 -6.48 -2.61
N GLN A 85 8.22 -7.16 -1.46
CA GLN A 85 9.37 -7.90 -0.94
C GLN A 85 9.78 -9.07 -1.85
N ASN A 86 8.80 -9.78 -2.43
CA ASN A 86 9.08 -10.84 -3.39
C ASN A 86 9.74 -10.31 -4.66
N LEU A 87 9.34 -9.13 -5.13
CA LEU A 87 9.97 -8.47 -6.28
C LEU A 87 11.41 -8.05 -6.00
N LEU A 88 11.70 -7.54 -4.80
CA LEU A 88 13.06 -7.18 -4.40
C LEU A 88 14.02 -8.38 -4.28
N ASN A 89 13.49 -9.55 -3.93
CA ASN A 89 14.28 -10.77 -3.70
C ASN A 89 14.41 -11.66 -4.95
N ARG A 90 13.83 -11.25 -6.09
CA ARG A 90 13.97 -11.93 -7.39
C ARG A 90 15.26 -11.48 -8.08
#